data_AF-A0A0K0SS95-F1
#
_entry.id   AF-A0A0K0SS95-F1
#
_cell.length_a   1.000
_cell.length_b   1.000
_cell.length_c   1.000
_cell.angle_alpha   90.00
_cell.angle_beta   90.00
_cell.angle_gamma   90.00
#
_symmetry.space_group_name_H-M   'P 1'
#
loop_
_entity.id
_entity.type
_entity.pdbx_description
1 polymer ?
#
loop_
_entity_poly.entity_id
_entity_poly.type
_entity_poly.pdbx_seq_one_letter_code
_entity_poly.pdbx_strand_id
1 'polypeptide(L)'
;MLNRSRHENRLPNTVQKGSVLIESLVALVIFSMGVLALVGLQSAMIKNSSDNRYRAEAQLIAQTHIANMMAYGGDAANYITQVDKDKIKSQLPNGTLTFSALTNTMVTVTVGWQVPGGNPHQVNASSYLFDVMP
;
A
#
# COMPACT_ATOMS: atom_id res chain seq x y z
N MET A 1 -13.90 -33.99 86.28
CA MET A 1 -12.87 -33.00 85.89
C MET A 1 -12.92 -32.83 84.38
N LEU A 2 -12.81 -31.58 83.95
CA LEU A 2 -13.19 -30.97 82.66
C LEU A 2 -12.54 -31.64 81.43
N ASN A 3 -13.33 -31.93 80.39
CA ASN A 3 -13.48 -31.16 79.14
C ASN A 3 -12.18 -31.03 78.33
N ARG A 4 -12.07 -31.76 77.20
CA ARG A 4 -11.11 -31.45 76.13
C ARG A 4 -11.86 -31.05 74.87
N SER A 5 -11.72 -29.76 74.59
CA SER A 5 -12.15 -28.96 73.46
C SER A 5 -12.00 -29.66 72.10
N ARG A 6 -13.12 -29.85 71.43
CA ARG A 6 -13.20 -30.22 70.01
C ARG A 6 -12.78 -28.98 69.20
N HIS A 7 -11.63 -29.01 68.54
CA HIS A 7 -11.21 -27.97 67.59
C HIS A 7 -12.11 -28.04 66.35
N GLU A 8 -13.05 -27.11 66.23
CA GLU A 8 -13.81 -26.91 64.99
C GLU A 8 -12.93 -26.16 63.98
N ASN A 9 -12.45 -26.88 62.97
CA ASN A 9 -11.75 -26.29 61.84
C ASN A 9 -12.80 -25.62 60.93
N ARG A 10 -13.10 -24.33 61.16
CA ARG A 10 -13.99 -23.57 60.27
C ARG A 10 -13.26 -23.27 58.97
N LEU A 11 -13.58 -24.01 57.92
CA LEU A 11 -13.18 -23.66 56.57
C LEU A 11 -13.71 -22.25 56.25
N PRO A 12 -12.88 -21.33 55.72
CA PRO A 12 -13.34 -20.01 55.35
C PRO A 12 -14.36 -20.14 54.21
N ASN A 13 -15.58 -19.65 54.44
CA ASN A 13 -16.61 -19.54 53.41
C ASN A 13 -16.21 -18.39 52.47
N THR A 14 -15.56 -18.72 51.36
CA THR A 14 -15.27 -17.75 50.30
C THR A 14 -16.58 -17.33 49.65
N VAL A 15 -17.03 -16.12 49.98
CA VAL A 15 -18.21 -15.49 49.37
C VAL A 15 -17.94 -15.33 47.87
N GLN A 16 -18.52 -16.21 47.06
CA GLN A 16 -18.45 -16.16 45.61
C GLN A 16 -19.28 -14.96 45.14
N LYS A 17 -18.62 -13.85 44.80
CA LYS A 17 -19.28 -12.67 44.23
C LYS A 17 -19.47 -12.91 42.73
N GLY A 18 -20.64 -13.43 42.36
CA GLY A 18 -21.00 -13.66 40.97
C GLY A 18 -21.18 -12.36 40.19
N SER A 19 -20.28 -12.10 39.24
CA SER A 19 -20.50 -11.11 38.15
C SER A 19 -20.09 -11.63 36.76
N VAL A 20 -19.98 -12.95 36.61
CA VAL A 20 -19.44 -13.63 35.40
C VAL A 20 -20.10 -13.18 34.10
N LEU A 21 -21.42 -12.95 34.10
CA LEU A 21 -22.14 -12.46 32.92
C LEU A 21 -21.72 -11.03 32.53
N ILE A 22 -21.57 -10.14 33.51
CA ILE A 22 -21.14 -8.77 33.28
C ILE A 22 -19.67 -8.73 32.86
N GLU A 23 -18.82 -9.53 33.50
CA GLU A 23 -17.41 -9.65 33.14
C GLU A 23 -17.23 -10.17 31.70
N SER A 24 -18.01 -11.17 31.30
CA SER A 24 -18.00 -11.69 29.93
C SER A 24 -18.52 -10.66 28.92
N LEU A 25 -19.55 -9.89 29.27
CA LEU A 25 -20.10 -8.87 28.40
C LEU A 25 -19.13 -7.69 28.22
N VAL A 26 -18.45 -7.27 29.30
CA VAL A 26 -17.40 -6.24 29.24
C VAL A 26 -16.21 -6.75 28.42
N ALA A 27 -15.76 -7.98 28.62
CA ALA A 27 -14.69 -8.59 27.84
C ALA A 27 -15.05 -8.67 26.34
N LEU A 28 -16.29 -9.07 26.00
CA LEU A 28 -16.77 -9.13 24.62
C LEU A 28 -16.84 -7.75 23.97
N VAL A 29 -17.25 -6.72 24.70
CA VAL A 29 -17.27 -5.33 24.19
C VAL A 29 -15.85 -4.84 23.90
N ILE A 30 -14.93 -5.00 24.85
CA ILE A 30 -13.52 -4.58 24.66
C ILE A 30 -12.88 -5.37 23.52
N PHE A 31 -13.10 -6.68 23.46
CA PHE A 31 -12.59 -7.53 22.39
C PHE A 31 -13.13 -7.11 21.03
N SER A 32 -14.43 -6.83 20.94
CA SER A 32 -15.08 -6.37 19.70
C SER A 32 -14.54 -5.02 19.23
N MET A 33 -14.27 -4.08 20.15
CA MET A 33 -13.58 -2.83 19.83
C MET A 33 -12.15 -3.08 19.32
N GLY A 34 -11.43 -4.03 19.90
CA GLY A 34 -10.10 -4.44 19.44
C GLY A 34 -10.12 -4.98 18.00
N VAL A 35 -11.09 -5.83 17.66
CA VAL A 35 -11.25 -6.36 16.29
C VAL A 35 -11.54 -5.24 15.29
N LEU A 36 -12.45 -4.31 15.62
CA LEU A 36 -12.75 -3.17 14.74
C LEU A 36 -11.52 -2.28 14.49
N ALA A 37 -10.72 -2.01 15.53
CA ALA A 37 -9.48 -1.26 15.40
C ALA A 37 -8.48 -1.97 14.45
N LEU A 38 -8.32 -3.29 14.59
CA LEU A 38 -7.46 -4.08 13.70
C LEU A 38 -7.96 -4.09 12.25
N VAL A 39 -9.27 -4.19 12.02
CA VAL A 39 -9.84 -4.14 10.66
C VAL A 39 -9.62 -2.76 10.03
N GLY A 40 -9.74 -1.68 10.81
CA GLY A 40 -9.43 -0.32 10.35
C GLY A 40 -7.98 -0.17 9.90
N LEU A 41 -7.04 -0.68 10.70
CA LEU A 41 -5.61 -0.70 10.35
C LEU A 41 -5.34 -1.54 9.09
N GLN A 42 -5.94 -2.73 9.00
CA GLN A 42 -5.81 -3.59 7.83
C GLN A 42 -6.33 -2.91 6.56
N SER A 43 -7.48 -2.25 6.62
CA SER A 43 -8.03 -1.49 5.49
C SER A 43 -7.08 -0.39 5.02
N ALA A 44 -6.52 0.39 5.95
CA ALA A 44 -5.56 1.43 5.63
C ALA A 44 -4.27 0.87 5.00
N MET A 45 -3.75 -0.25 5.53
CA MET A 45 -2.57 -0.92 5.00
C MET A 45 -2.79 -1.45 3.57
N ILE A 46 -3.95 -2.03 3.28
CA ILE A 46 -4.29 -2.53 1.94
C ILE A 46 -4.29 -1.37 0.94
N LYS A 47 -4.95 -0.25 1.26
CA LYS A 47 -4.97 0.94 0.38
C LYS A 47 -3.56 1.45 0.08
N ASN A 48 -2.75 1.63 1.12
CA ASN A 48 -1.37 2.10 0.96
C ASN A 48 -0.52 1.10 0.14
N SER A 49 -0.71 -0.20 0.36
CA SER A 49 -0.01 -1.25 -0.41
C SER A 49 -0.39 -1.21 -1.89
N SER A 50 -1.68 -1.03 -2.21
CA SER A 50 -2.15 -0.88 -3.59
C SER A 50 -1.59 0.39 -4.25
N ASP A 51 -1.59 1.53 -3.56
CA ASP A 51 -1.05 2.77 -4.10
C ASP A 51 0.46 2.69 -4.35
N ASN A 52 1.21 2.08 -3.42
CA ASN A 52 2.64 1.82 -3.60
C ASN A 52 2.91 0.88 -4.77
N ARG A 53 2.05 -0.13 -4.98
CA ARG A 53 2.15 -1.03 -6.12
C ARG A 53 1.99 -0.28 -7.43
N TYR A 54 0.95 0.54 -7.58
CA TYR A 54 0.75 1.32 -8.83
C TYR A 54 1.92 2.26 -9.09
N ARG A 55 2.46 2.92 -8.05
CA ARG A 55 3.65 3.76 -8.19
C ARG A 55 4.88 2.96 -8.63
N ALA A 56 5.09 1.76 -8.09
CA ALA A 56 6.21 0.90 -8.46
C ALA A 56 6.07 0.39 -9.91
N GLU A 57 4.87 -0.02 -10.32
CA GLU A 57 4.58 -0.42 -11.71
C GLU A 57 4.79 0.74 -12.68
N ALA A 58 4.29 1.94 -12.35
CA ALA A 58 4.51 3.15 -13.13
C ALA A 58 5.99 3.49 -13.29
N GLN A 59 6.77 3.38 -12.20
CA GLN A 59 8.21 3.60 -12.23
C GLN A 59 8.91 2.58 -13.14
N LEU A 60 8.54 1.30 -13.04
CA LEU A 60 9.10 0.25 -13.89
C LEU A 60 8.81 0.52 -15.36
N ILE A 61 7.57 0.89 -15.70
CA ILE A 61 7.16 1.24 -17.07
C ILE A 61 7.99 2.40 -17.60
N ALA A 62 8.12 3.48 -16.83
CA ALA A 62 8.92 4.65 -17.22
C ALA A 62 10.38 4.27 -17.50
N GLN A 63 10.98 3.47 -16.61
CA GLN A 63 12.38 3.01 -16.75
C GLN A 63 12.56 2.07 -17.94
N THR A 64 11.61 1.17 -18.21
CA THR A 64 11.64 0.29 -19.39
C THR A 64 11.59 1.11 -20.67
N HIS A 65 10.75 2.14 -20.74
CA HIS A 65 10.69 3.02 -21.90
C HIS A 65 12.00 3.80 -22.09
N ILE A 66 12.60 4.31 -21.02
CA ILE A 66 13.94 4.91 -21.09
C ILE A 66 14.96 3.92 -21.62
N ALA A 67 15.02 2.71 -21.08
CA ALA A 67 15.98 1.69 -21.50
C ALA A 67 15.83 1.35 -23.00
N ASN A 68 14.59 1.23 -23.48
CA ASN A 68 14.33 1.02 -24.90
C ASN A 68 14.78 2.22 -25.75
N MET A 69 14.51 3.45 -25.31
CA MET A 69 15.00 4.65 -26.00
C MET A 69 16.54 4.68 -26.08
N MET A 70 17.24 4.30 -25.01
CA MET A 70 18.70 4.16 -25.03
C MET A 70 19.16 3.08 -26.01
N ALA A 71 18.43 1.97 -26.12
CA ALA A 71 18.74 0.90 -27.07
C ALA A 71 18.55 1.31 -28.53
N TYR A 72 17.62 2.25 -28.80
CA TYR A 72 17.41 2.83 -30.13
C TYR A 72 18.40 3.97 -30.46
N GLY A 73 19.15 4.49 -29.48
CA GLY A 73 20.18 5.52 -29.71
C GLY A 73 19.62 6.79 -30.37
N GLY A 74 20.25 7.24 -31.46
CA GLY A 74 19.84 8.39 -32.26
C GLY A 74 18.42 8.28 -32.84
N ASP A 75 17.89 7.07 -33.01
CA ASP A 75 16.55 6.79 -33.53
C ASP A 75 15.46 6.72 -32.43
N ALA A 76 15.75 7.18 -31.21
CA ALA A 76 14.77 7.17 -30.12
C ALA A 76 13.44 7.88 -30.45
N ALA A 77 13.43 8.83 -31.40
CA ALA A 77 12.21 9.44 -31.90
C ALA A 77 11.29 8.43 -32.62
N ASN A 78 11.86 7.49 -33.39
CA ASN A 78 11.11 6.42 -34.05
C ASN A 78 10.52 5.42 -33.04
N TYR A 79 11.21 5.20 -31.92
CA TYR A 79 10.64 4.41 -30.83
C TYR A 79 9.37 5.05 -30.27
N ILE A 80 9.38 6.36 -29.98
CA ILE A 80 8.23 7.06 -29.39
C ILE A 80 6.98 6.97 -30.28
N THR A 81 7.15 7.02 -31.60
CA THR A 81 6.01 6.92 -32.55
C THR A 81 5.44 5.51 -32.66
N GLN A 82 6.26 4.48 -32.39
CA GLN A 82 5.85 3.07 -32.40
C GLN A 82 5.24 2.60 -31.07
N VAL A 83 5.49 3.33 -29.97
CA VAL A 83 4.92 2.99 -28.67
C VAL A 83 3.42 3.21 -28.66
N ASP A 84 2.70 2.11 -28.43
CA ASP A 84 1.28 2.15 -28.07
C ASP A 84 1.11 2.69 -26.64
N LYS A 85 0.73 3.96 -26.54
CA LYS A 85 0.50 4.66 -25.27
C LYS A 85 -0.76 4.21 -24.55
N ASP A 86 -1.70 3.55 -25.23
CA ASP A 86 -2.94 3.07 -24.61
C ASP A 86 -2.74 1.74 -23.88
N LYS A 87 -1.69 0.98 -24.23
CA LYS A 87 -1.34 -0.28 -23.56
C LYS A 87 -1.18 -0.11 -22.04
N ILE A 88 -0.74 1.06 -21.58
CA ILE A 88 -0.57 1.35 -20.15
C ILE A 88 -1.87 1.28 -19.35
N LYS A 89 -3.03 1.48 -19.98
CA LYS A 89 -4.35 1.39 -19.33
C LYS A 89 -4.69 -0.03 -18.86
N SER A 90 -4.04 -1.05 -19.43
CA SER A 90 -4.17 -2.44 -18.98
C SER A 90 -3.42 -2.72 -17.67
N GLN A 91 -2.44 -1.88 -17.33
CA GLN A 91 -1.57 -2.06 -16.17
C GLN A 91 -1.90 -1.04 -15.06
N LEU A 92 -2.27 0.18 -15.45
CA LEU A 92 -2.56 1.27 -14.52
C LEU A 92 -3.98 1.82 -14.73
N PRO A 93 -4.75 2.07 -13.65
CA PRO A 93 -6.06 2.68 -13.76
C PRO A 93 -5.94 4.09 -14.32
N ASN A 94 -6.68 4.38 -15.40
CA ASN A 94 -6.58 5.63 -16.17
C ASN A 94 -5.12 6.02 -16.50
N GLY A 95 -4.30 5.03 -16.85
CA GLY A 95 -2.90 5.22 -17.14
C GLY A 95 -2.68 6.20 -18.31
N THR A 96 -1.67 7.07 -18.18
CA THR A 96 -1.21 7.98 -19.23
C THR A 96 0.29 7.86 -19.39
N LEU A 97 0.77 7.95 -20.63
CA LEU A 97 2.19 7.88 -20.97
C LEU A 97 2.56 9.04 -21.90
N THR A 98 3.53 9.85 -21.49
CA THR A 98 4.03 10.97 -22.29
C THR A 98 5.55 10.98 -22.32
N PHE A 99 6.07 11.47 -23.45
CA PHE A 99 7.50 11.61 -23.71
C PHE A 99 7.74 13.08 -24.01
N SER A 100 8.66 13.71 -23.29
CA SER A 100 9.04 15.10 -23.50
C SER A 100 10.56 15.22 -23.55
N ALA A 101 11.09 15.99 -24.49
CA ALA A 101 12.51 16.33 -24.51
C ALA A 101 12.69 17.72 -23.89
N LEU A 102 13.45 17.80 -22.80
CA LEU A 102 13.73 19.05 -22.09
C LEU A 102 15.18 19.44 -22.31
N THR A 103 15.47 19.95 -23.52
CA THR A 103 16.78 20.51 -23.94
C THR A 103 17.96 19.51 -23.89
N ASN A 104 19.04 19.80 -24.63
CA ASN A 104 20.34 19.10 -24.54
C ASN A 104 20.26 17.57 -24.36
N THR A 105 19.58 16.87 -25.28
CA THR A 105 19.47 15.39 -25.33
C THR A 105 18.80 14.69 -24.15
N MET A 106 18.23 15.44 -23.20
CA MET A 106 17.49 14.86 -22.07
C MET A 106 16.06 14.54 -22.47
N VAL A 107 15.67 13.28 -22.31
CA VAL A 107 14.29 12.83 -22.42
C VAL A 107 13.71 12.59 -21.04
N THR A 108 12.51 13.10 -20.82
CA THR A 108 11.65 12.81 -19.68
C THR A 108 10.49 11.93 -20.14
N VAL A 109 10.38 10.76 -19.53
CA VAL A 109 9.22 9.88 -19.63
C VAL A 109 8.35 10.13 -18.41
N THR A 110 7.11 10.55 -18.65
CA THR A 110 6.12 10.78 -17.60
C THR A 110 5.02 9.73 -17.71
N VAL A 111 4.85 8.98 -16.62
CA VAL A 111 3.79 7.99 -16.46
C VAL A 111 2.82 8.48 -15.40
N GLY A 112 1.55 8.65 -15.78
CA GLY A 112 0.46 9.01 -14.89
C GLY A 112 -0.51 7.87 -14.66
N TRP A 113 -1.16 7.85 -13.50
CA TRP A 113 -2.29 6.96 -13.19
C TRP A 113 -3.28 7.66 -12.27
N GLN A 114 -4.53 7.22 -12.31
CA GLN A 114 -5.59 7.72 -11.44
C GLN A 114 -6.56 6.59 -11.11
N VAL A 115 -6.60 6.21 -9.83
CA VAL A 115 -7.58 5.25 -9.32
C VAL A 115 -8.99 5.84 -9.48
N PRO A 116 -10.02 5.07 -9.85
CA PRO A 116 -11.38 5.60 -10.00
C PRO A 116 -11.86 6.33 -8.73
N GLY A 117 -12.17 7.63 -8.87
CA GLY A 117 -12.56 8.49 -7.74
C GLY A 117 -11.42 9.05 -6.88
N GLY A 118 -10.15 8.75 -7.22
CA GLY A 118 -8.96 9.28 -6.56
C GLY A 118 -8.34 10.48 -7.30
N ASN A 119 -7.28 11.04 -6.71
CA ASN A 119 -6.49 12.12 -7.31
C ASN A 119 -5.53 11.57 -8.38
N PRO A 120 -5.21 12.35 -9.42
CA PRO A 120 -4.21 11.95 -10.40
C PRO A 120 -2.80 11.91 -9.78
N HIS A 121 -2.05 10.86 -10.10
CA HIS A 121 -0.68 10.65 -9.69
C HIS A 121 0.23 10.52 -10.92
N GLN A 122 1.51 10.87 -10.76
CA GLN A 122 2.50 10.73 -11.81
C GLN A 122 3.88 10.42 -11.25
N VAL A 123 4.69 9.75 -12.06
CA VAL A 123 6.14 9.57 -11.88
C VAL A 123 6.85 10.02 -13.15
N ASN A 124 8.00 10.66 -12.94
CA ASN A 124 8.85 11.14 -14.01
C ASN A 124 10.19 10.41 -13.93
N ALA A 125 10.62 9.86 -15.04
CA ALA A 125 11.96 9.34 -15.22
C ALA A 125 12.66 10.16 -16.30
N SER A 126 13.89 10.58 -16.07
CA SER A 126 14.64 11.39 -17.05
C SER A 126 16.02 10.80 -17.28
N SER A 127 16.48 10.84 -18.54
CA SER A 127 17.78 10.34 -18.95
C SER A 127 18.33 11.15 -20.11
N TYR A 128 19.65 11.31 -20.14
CA TYR A 128 20.36 11.83 -21.31
C TYR A 128 20.57 10.71 -22.32
N LEU A 129 20.11 10.91 -23.54
CA LEU A 129 20.43 10.04 -24.66
C LEU A 129 21.83 10.41 -25.17
N PHE A 130 22.76 9.46 -25.17
CA PHE A 130 24.17 9.72 -25.51
C PHE A 130 24.42 9.92 -27.02
N ASP A 131 23.48 9.52 -27.87
CA ASP A 131 23.68 9.39 -29.32
C ASP A 131 22.93 10.42 -30.18
N VAL A 132 22.15 11.31 -29.55
CA VAL A 132 21.49 12.44 -30.25
C VAL A 132 22.40 13.69 -30.22
N MET A 133 23.58 13.60 -30.83
CA MET A 133 24.34 14.80 -31.23
C MET A 133 24.06 15.11 -32.71
N PRO A 134 23.90 16.39 -33.10
CA PRO A 134 23.74 16.77 -34.51
C PRO A 134 25.00 16.50 -35.35
#